data_AF-A0A957KAP3-F1
#
_entry.id   AF-A0A957KAP3-F1
#
_cell.length_a   1.000
_cell.length_b   1.000
_cell.length_c   1.000
_cell.angle_alpha   90.00
_cell.angle_beta   90.00
_cell.angle_gamma   90.00
#
_symmetry.space_group_name_H-M   'P 1'
#
loop_
_entity.id
_entity.type
_entity.pdbx_description
1 polymer ?
#
loop_
_entity_poly.entity_id
_entity_poly.type
_entity_poly.pdbx_seq_one_letter_code
_entity_poly.pdbx_strand_id
1 'polypeptide(L)'
;MITEKTVQEELWPVVQRLIAATLADDEKAARRELVPNRPVADMLAMFGLTSLDICLKTVLLSESCALRQAILTDGGRYIYLEYLWAGAEPAGSESFLATAYVTVKLRLYRDRWRVEDINPSSLEMLLSAPRARAILLTTPEFQQTGAFPQAPWVLPLALYSGLLQLPLREDAVDD
;
A
#
# COMPACT_ATOMS: atom_id res chain seq x y z
N MET A 1 -21.63 -6.44 11.79
CA MET A 1 -20.85 -7.57 11.24
C MET A 1 -20.67 -7.34 9.76
N ILE A 2 -19.44 -7.40 9.26
CA ILE A 2 -19.15 -7.30 7.83
C ILE A 2 -19.41 -8.65 7.17
N THR A 3 -20.03 -8.67 6.00
CA THR A 3 -20.32 -9.92 5.27
C THR A 3 -19.34 -10.11 4.12
N GLU A 4 -19.10 -11.36 3.72
CA GLU A 4 -18.29 -11.67 2.53
C GLU A 4 -18.83 -10.96 1.28
N LYS A 5 -20.15 -10.91 1.12
CA LYS A 5 -20.80 -10.18 0.04
C LYS A 5 -20.43 -8.69 0.04
N THR A 6 -20.53 -8.02 1.19
CA THR A 6 -20.13 -6.61 1.33
C THR A 6 -18.65 -6.43 0.97
N VAL A 7 -17.79 -7.36 1.38
CA VAL A 7 -16.37 -7.33 1.04
C VAL A 7 -16.13 -7.41 -0.46
N GLN A 8 -16.74 -8.38 -1.13
CA GLN A 8 -16.54 -8.64 -2.56
C GLN A 8 -17.20 -7.58 -3.45
N GLU A 9 -18.41 -7.14 -3.13
CA GLU A 9 -19.21 -6.29 -4.01
C GLU A 9 -19.04 -4.78 -3.73
N GLU A 10 -18.66 -4.39 -2.51
CA GLU A 10 -18.60 -2.98 -2.12
C GLU A 10 -17.20 -2.49 -1.79
N LEU A 11 -16.44 -3.27 -1.01
CA LEU A 11 -15.18 -2.79 -0.41
C LEU A 11 -13.96 -3.09 -1.28
N TRP A 12 -13.81 -4.33 -1.72
CA TRP A 12 -12.71 -4.74 -2.59
C TRP A 12 -12.67 -3.96 -3.91
N PRO A 13 -13.82 -3.65 -4.57
CA PRO A 13 -13.82 -2.83 -5.77
C PRO A 13 -13.24 -1.42 -5.58
N VAL A 14 -13.26 -0.85 -4.37
CA VAL A 14 -12.59 0.44 -4.07
C VAL A 14 -11.08 0.31 -4.24
N VAL A 15 -10.50 -0.75 -3.68
CA VAL A 15 -9.06 -1.03 -3.79
C VAL A 15 -8.69 -1.36 -5.23
N GLN A 16 -9.49 -2.17 -5.92
CA GLN A 16 -9.26 -2.50 -7.34
C GLN A 16 -9.27 -1.25 -8.24
N ARG A 17 -10.20 -0.32 -8.03
CA ARG A 17 -10.24 0.94 -8.79
C ARG A 17 -9.03 1.81 -8.51
N LEU A 18 -8.56 1.87 -7.26
CA LEU A 18 -7.35 2.62 -6.91
C LEU A 18 -6.10 2.01 -7.57
N ILE A 19 -5.96 0.68 -7.54
CA ILE A 19 -4.88 -0.04 -8.24
C ILE A 19 -4.95 0.24 -9.74
N ALA A 20 -6.12 0.05 -10.36
CA ALA A 20 -6.30 0.27 -11.79
C ALA A 20 -6.01 1.72 -12.21
N ALA A 21 -6.43 2.71 -11.41
CA ALA A 21 -6.12 4.12 -11.64
C ALA A 21 -4.62 4.41 -11.54
N THR A 22 -3.94 3.82 -10.56
CA THR A 22 -2.47 3.94 -10.41
C THR A 22 -1.75 3.31 -11.61
N LEU A 23 -2.19 2.14 -12.07
CA LEU A 23 -1.64 1.46 -13.24
C LEU A 23 -1.87 2.19 -14.56
N ALA A 24 -2.99 2.91 -14.68
CA ALA A 24 -3.34 3.66 -15.88
C ALA A 24 -2.78 5.10 -15.89
N ASP A 25 -1.94 5.45 -14.90
CA ASP A 25 -1.47 6.81 -14.66
C ASP A 25 -2.60 7.86 -14.55
N ASP A 26 -3.79 7.45 -14.09
CA ASP A 26 -4.97 8.31 -13.93
C ASP A 26 -5.06 8.84 -12.49
N GLU A 27 -4.32 9.92 -12.22
CA GLU A 27 -4.31 10.57 -10.91
C GLU A 27 -5.71 11.03 -10.48
N LYS A 28 -6.54 11.49 -11.42
CA LYS A 28 -7.89 11.99 -11.10
C LYS A 28 -8.79 10.86 -10.64
N ALA A 29 -8.70 9.69 -11.26
CA ALA A 29 -9.38 8.48 -10.80
C ALA A 29 -8.85 8.02 -9.45
N ALA A 30 -7.52 7.99 -9.26
CA ALA A 30 -6.90 7.58 -8.00
C ALA A 30 -7.40 8.48 -6.84
N ARG A 31 -7.35 9.81 -7.02
CA ARG A 31 -7.80 10.80 -6.02
C ARG A 31 -9.27 10.64 -5.62
N ARG A 32 -10.14 10.11 -6.50
CA ARG A 32 -11.57 9.89 -6.17
C ARG A 32 -11.79 8.76 -5.19
N GLU A 33 -10.89 7.77 -5.18
CA GLU A 33 -10.96 6.61 -4.28
C GLU A 33 -10.36 6.92 -2.90
N LEU A 34 -9.68 8.07 -2.73
CA LEU A 34 -9.06 8.48 -1.47
C LEU A 34 -9.99 9.36 -0.62
N VAL A 35 -9.86 9.23 0.70
CA VAL A 35 -10.44 10.18 1.65
C VAL A 35 -9.60 11.48 1.58
N PRO A 36 -10.20 12.65 1.30
CA PRO A 36 -9.45 13.91 1.26
C PRO A 36 -8.82 14.27 2.62
N ASN A 37 -7.69 14.98 2.59
CA ASN A 37 -6.96 15.48 3.77
C ASN A 37 -6.57 14.35 4.73
N ARG A 38 -6.05 13.27 4.16
CA ARG A 38 -5.58 12.07 4.86
C ARG A 38 -4.25 11.64 4.26
N PRO A 39 -3.42 10.89 5.01
CA PRO A 39 -2.02 10.69 4.65
C PRO A 39 -1.79 10.28 3.20
N VAL A 40 -2.58 9.33 2.68
CA VAL A 40 -2.43 8.84 1.30
C VAL A 40 -2.86 9.87 0.26
N ALA A 41 -3.92 10.65 0.51
CA ALA A 41 -4.33 11.72 -0.39
C ALA A 41 -3.33 12.88 -0.40
N ASP A 42 -2.75 13.17 0.76
CA ASP A 42 -1.74 14.22 0.90
C ASP A 42 -0.42 13.78 0.23
N MET A 43 -0.03 12.52 0.37
CA MET A 43 1.11 11.94 -0.35
C MET A 43 0.92 11.99 -1.87
N LEU A 44 -0.27 11.65 -2.37
CA LEU A 44 -0.60 11.79 -3.79
C LEU A 44 -0.48 13.25 -4.25
N ALA A 45 -0.96 14.20 -3.45
CA ALA A 45 -0.89 15.61 -3.77
C ALA A 45 0.56 16.15 -3.77
N MET A 46 1.42 15.68 -2.87
CA MET A 46 2.81 16.13 -2.77
C MET A 46 3.74 15.48 -3.79
N PHE A 47 3.59 14.17 -4.01
CA PHE A 47 4.56 13.33 -4.73
C PHE A 47 3.98 12.67 -5.98
N GLY A 48 2.71 12.94 -6.30
CA GLY A 48 2.03 12.32 -7.43
C GLY A 48 1.84 10.81 -7.26
N LEU A 49 1.53 10.16 -8.37
CA LEU A 49 1.24 8.74 -8.43
C LEU A 49 2.41 7.86 -7.99
N THR A 50 3.65 8.33 -8.05
CA THR A 50 4.82 7.55 -7.60
C THR A 50 4.72 7.11 -6.14
N SER A 51 4.11 7.93 -5.27
CA SER A 51 3.90 7.55 -3.86
C SER A 51 2.89 6.40 -3.71
N LEU A 52 1.79 6.46 -4.46
CA LEU A 52 0.81 5.38 -4.52
C LEU A 52 1.41 4.14 -5.15
N ASP A 53 2.16 4.32 -6.23
CA ASP A 53 2.92 3.28 -6.90
C ASP A 53 3.76 2.57 -5.87
N ILE A 54 4.70 3.21 -5.18
CA ILE A 54 5.54 2.54 -4.16
C ILE A 54 4.73 1.76 -3.10
N CYS A 55 3.66 2.37 -2.56
CA CYS A 55 2.83 1.74 -1.53
C CYS A 55 1.95 0.60 -2.05
N LEU A 56 1.56 0.63 -3.34
CA LEU A 56 0.69 -0.34 -4.00
C LEU A 56 1.44 -1.31 -4.94
N LYS A 57 2.72 -1.05 -5.27
CA LYS A 57 3.53 -1.66 -6.36
C LYS A 57 4.66 -2.54 -5.91
N THR A 58 4.94 -2.70 -4.64
CA THR A 58 5.89 -3.73 -4.15
C THR A 58 5.45 -5.19 -4.44
N VAL A 59 4.57 -5.32 -5.41
CA VAL A 59 3.56 -6.27 -5.64
C VAL A 59 3.10 -6.22 -7.14
N LEU A 60 3.47 -5.21 -7.95
CA LEU A 60 3.32 -5.29 -9.44
C LEU A 60 4.35 -6.24 -10.09
N LEU A 61 5.15 -6.94 -9.30
CA LEU A 61 5.95 -8.06 -9.80
C LEU A 61 5.10 -9.32 -10.00
N SER A 62 3.78 -9.20 -9.85
CA SER A 62 2.81 -10.24 -10.13
C SER A 62 1.64 -9.73 -10.95
N GLU A 63 1.13 -10.60 -11.80
CA GLU A 63 -0.10 -10.39 -12.58
C GLU A 63 -1.37 -10.63 -11.76
N SER A 64 -1.26 -11.15 -10.52
CA SER A 64 -2.42 -11.52 -9.71
C SER A 64 -2.30 -11.09 -8.24
N CYS A 65 -3.43 -10.68 -7.68
CA CYS A 65 -3.57 -10.42 -6.25
C CYS A 65 -4.78 -11.17 -5.67
N ALA A 66 -4.69 -11.49 -4.40
CA ALA A 66 -5.73 -12.20 -3.66
C ALA A 66 -6.05 -11.44 -2.37
N LEU A 67 -7.34 -11.19 -2.16
CA LEU A 67 -7.82 -10.69 -0.87
C LEU A 67 -7.67 -11.80 0.17
N ARG A 68 -6.98 -11.50 1.27
CA ARG A 68 -6.72 -12.47 2.35
C ARG A 68 -7.73 -12.33 3.48
N GLN A 69 -7.98 -11.11 3.94
CA GLN A 69 -8.89 -10.87 5.06
C GLN A 69 -9.46 -9.46 5.07
N ALA A 70 -10.58 -9.31 5.77
CA ALA A 70 -11.24 -8.03 6.03
C ALA A 70 -11.60 -7.93 7.52
N ILE A 71 -11.11 -6.90 8.20
CA ILE A 71 -11.37 -6.70 9.64
C ILE A 71 -12.09 -5.39 9.88
N LEU A 72 -13.23 -5.46 10.57
CA LEU A 72 -14.00 -4.31 11.03
C LEU A 72 -13.45 -3.83 12.38
N THR A 73 -13.20 -2.54 12.52
CA THR A 73 -12.61 -1.93 13.74
C THR A 73 -13.37 -0.66 14.14
N ASP A 74 -13.08 -0.14 15.35
CA ASP A 74 -13.63 1.10 15.89
C ASP A 74 -15.16 1.21 15.78
N GLY A 75 -15.87 0.16 16.21
CA GLY A 75 -17.33 0.13 16.18
C GLY A 75 -17.94 0.16 14.77
N GLY A 76 -17.16 -0.21 13.74
CA GLY A 76 -17.59 -0.21 12.35
C GLY A 76 -17.19 1.02 11.55
N ARG A 77 -16.43 1.93 12.15
CA ARG A 77 -15.96 3.15 11.48
C ARG A 77 -14.91 2.87 10.42
N TYR A 78 -14.08 1.84 10.63
CA TYR A 78 -12.97 1.50 9.75
C TYR A 78 -12.98 0.03 9.38
N ILE A 79 -12.58 -0.25 8.14
CA ILE A 79 -12.36 -1.60 7.65
C ILE A 79 -10.92 -1.69 7.15
N TYR A 80 -10.20 -2.69 7.62
CA TYR A 80 -8.89 -3.05 7.10
C TYR A 80 -9.07 -4.18 6.10
N LEU A 81 -8.61 -4.00 4.86
CA LEU A 81 -8.47 -5.05 3.88
C LEU A 81 -7.00 -5.41 3.75
N GLU A 82 -6.66 -6.67 3.96
CA GLU A 82 -5.33 -7.19 3.66
C GLU A 82 -5.43 -8.04 2.40
N TYR A 83 -4.58 -7.74 1.43
CA TYR A 83 -4.42 -8.52 0.23
C TYR A 83 -2.94 -8.80 0.00
N LEU A 84 -2.67 -9.83 -0.78
CA LEU A 84 -1.33 -10.22 -1.16
C LEU A 84 -1.23 -10.27 -2.67
N TRP A 85 -0.04 -10.04 -3.21
CA TRP A 85 0.22 -10.33 -4.61
C TRP A 85 1.00 -11.61 -4.70
N ALA A 86 0.34 -12.62 -5.26
CA ALA A 86 0.93 -13.93 -5.40
C ALA A 86 1.85 -13.86 -6.61
N GLY A 87 3.16 -13.78 -6.42
CA GLY A 87 4.11 -13.97 -7.52
C GLY A 87 3.87 -15.31 -8.20
N ALA A 88 4.38 -15.47 -9.42
CA ALA A 88 4.56 -16.79 -10.03
C ALA A 88 5.65 -17.53 -9.23
N GLU A 89 5.31 -18.02 -8.03
CA GLU A 89 6.18 -18.94 -7.33
C GLU A 89 6.22 -20.27 -8.12
N PRO A 90 7.40 -20.89 -8.25
CA PRO A 90 7.49 -22.22 -8.82
C PRO A 90 6.59 -23.16 -8.00
N ALA A 91 5.78 -23.96 -8.68
CA ALA A 91 4.83 -24.88 -8.05
C ALA A 91 5.53 -25.67 -6.92
N GLY A 92 5.10 -25.45 -5.67
CA GLY A 92 5.60 -26.17 -4.50
C GLY A 92 6.28 -25.34 -3.40
N SER A 93 6.43 -24.01 -3.53
CA SER A 93 6.76 -23.17 -2.37
C SER A 93 5.49 -22.61 -1.72
N GLU A 94 5.33 -22.86 -0.42
CA GLU A 94 4.24 -22.31 0.42
C GLU A 94 4.65 -20.97 1.07
N SER A 95 5.73 -20.35 0.60
CA SER A 95 6.42 -19.28 1.31
C SER A 95 6.23 -17.93 0.62
N PHE A 96 5.05 -17.35 0.75
CA PHE A 96 4.84 -15.95 0.38
C PHE A 96 5.86 -15.07 1.12
N LEU A 97 6.62 -14.27 0.38
CA LEU A 97 7.50 -13.27 0.98
C LEU A 97 6.65 -12.33 1.86
N ALA A 98 7.08 -12.07 3.10
CA ALA A 98 6.39 -11.18 4.03
C ALA A 98 6.18 -9.75 3.48
N THR A 99 6.85 -9.41 2.39
CA THR A 99 6.74 -8.15 1.64
C THR A 99 5.63 -8.15 0.58
N ALA A 100 4.95 -9.27 0.36
CA ALA A 100 3.89 -9.40 -0.65
C ALA A 100 2.53 -8.87 -0.19
N TYR A 101 2.40 -8.54 1.10
CA TYR A 101 1.15 -8.08 1.70
C TYR A 101 1.00 -6.57 1.62
N VAL A 102 -0.23 -6.14 1.38
CA VAL A 102 -0.65 -4.75 1.49
C VAL A 102 -1.91 -4.70 2.32
N THR A 103 -1.92 -3.80 3.29
CA THR A 103 -3.07 -3.50 4.13
C THR A 103 -3.62 -2.14 3.77
N VAL A 104 -4.91 -2.07 3.45
CA VAL A 104 -5.61 -0.84 3.13
C VAL A 104 -6.65 -0.56 4.21
N LYS A 105 -6.62 0.65 4.75
CA LYS A 105 -7.62 1.15 5.68
C LYS A 105 -8.69 1.90 4.90
N LEU A 106 -9.91 1.40 4.94
CA LEU A 106 -11.10 2.01 4.36
C LEU A 106 -11.92 2.74 5.43
N ARG A 107 -12.57 3.82 5.00
CA ARG A 107 -13.54 4.57 5.80
C ARG A 107 -14.73 4.99 4.93
N LEU A 108 -15.92 5.02 5.53
CA LEU A 108 -17.08 5.63 4.90
C LEU A 108 -16.93 7.16 4.88
N TYR A 109 -16.95 7.75 3.69
CA TYR A 109 -16.84 9.18 3.47
C TYR A 109 -17.92 9.65 2.48
N ARG A 110 -18.86 10.49 2.96
CA ARG A 110 -20.00 10.99 2.18
C ARG A 110 -20.71 9.84 1.42
N ASP A 111 -21.12 8.84 2.19
CA ASP A 111 -21.87 7.65 1.74
C ASP A 111 -21.14 6.71 0.78
N ARG A 112 -19.81 6.83 0.66
CA ARG A 112 -18.99 5.89 -0.12
C ARG A 112 -17.76 5.46 0.64
N TRP A 113 -17.41 4.18 0.54
CA TRP A 113 -16.14 3.68 1.04
C TRP A 113 -14.99 4.26 0.23
N ARG A 114 -13.96 4.72 0.93
CA ARG A 114 -12.75 5.28 0.36
C ARG A 114 -11.54 4.87 1.17
N VAL A 115 -10.38 4.85 0.52
CA VAL A 115 -9.08 4.58 1.13
C VAL A 115 -8.64 5.77 1.97
N GLU A 116 -8.46 5.52 3.27
CA GLU A 116 -7.88 6.49 4.20
C GLU A 116 -6.36 6.29 4.32
N ASP A 117 -5.89 5.03 4.32
CA ASP A 117 -4.48 4.69 4.47
C ASP A 117 -4.09 3.42 3.69
N ILE A 118 -2.82 3.33 3.29
CA ILE A 118 -2.22 2.18 2.60
C ILE A 118 -0.92 1.86 3.32
N ASN A 119 -0.77 0.61 3.77
CA ASN A 119 0.45 0.12 4.41
C ASN A 119 0.98 -1.09 3.63
N PRO A 120 2.20 -1.04 3.09
CA PRO A 120 2.81 -2.13 2.33
C PRO A 120 3.36 -3.22 3.26
N SER A 121 2.48 -3.75 4.11
CA SER A 121 2.75 -4.83 5.03
C SER A 121 1.46 -5.52 5.48
N SER A 122 1.62 -6.61 6.21
CA SER A 122 0.51 -7.35 6.83
C SER A 122 -0.12 -6.55 7.97
N LEU A 123 -1.41 -6.79 8.19
CA LEU A 123 -2.19 -6.19 9.28
C LEU A 123 -1.64 -6.56 10.67
N GLU A 124 -1.02 -7.73 10.81
CA GLU A 124 -0.39 -8.17 12.06
C GLU A 124 0.91 -7.42 12.37
N MET A 125 1.52 -6.82 11.35
CA MET A 125 2.88 -6.29 11.40
C MET A 125 3.04 -5.01 10.57
N LEU A 126 2.10 -4.07 10.73
CA LEU A 126 2.10 -2.80 9.99
C LEU A 126 3.47 -2.12 9.98
N LEU A 127 3.84 -1.63 8.80
CA LEU A 127 5.10 -0.93 8.60
C LEU A 127 5.03 0.46 9.25
N SER A 128 6.00 0.75 10.11
CA SER A 128 6.23 2.06 10.70
C SER A 128 7.64 2.54 10.36
N ALA A 129 7.93 3.83 10.50
CA ALA A 129 9.26 4.35 10.19
C ALA A 129 10.40 3.67 10.97
N PRO A 130 10.30 3.45 12.31
CA PRO A 130 11.33 2.71 13.05
C PRO A 130 11.49 1.27 12.56
N ARG A 131 10.37 0.61 12.24
CA ARG A 131 10.38 -0.78 11.74
C ARG A 131 11.02 -0.88 10.36
N ALA A 132 10.68 0.05 9.45
CA ALA A 132 11.28 0.12 8.13
C ALA A 132 12.80 0.31 8.22
N ARG A 133 13.27 1.22 9.08
CA ARG A 133 14.71 1.39 9.37
C ARG A 133 15.35 0.11 9.90
N ALA A 134 14.71 -0.55 10.87
CA ALA A 134 15.23 -1.79 11.43
C ALA A 134 15.37 -2.90 10.38
N ILE A 135 14.36 -3.09 9.53
CA ILE A 135 14.41 -4.09 8.44
C ILE A 135 15.58 -3.78 7.49
N LEU A 136 15.71 -2.53 7.04
CA LEU A 136 16.78 -2.11 6.14
C LEU A 136 18.18 -2.34 6.75
N LEU A 137 18.39 -1.94 8.00
CA LEU A 137 19.68 -2.08 8.69
C LEU A 137 20.07 -3.54 9.02
N THR A 138 19.08 -4.42 9.13
CA THR A 138 19.28 -5.84 9.43
C THR A 138 19.34 -6.71 8.18
N THR A 139 19.20 -6.13 6.98
CA THR A 139 19.26 -6.88 5.73
C THR A 139 20.71 -7.36 5.48
N PRO A 140 20.95 -8.64 5.14
CA PRO A 140 22.31 -9.18 4.99
C PRO A 140 23.19 -8.40 4.02
N GLU A 141 22.63 -7.94 2.90
CA GLU A 141 23.35 -7.19 1.88
C GLU A 141 23.85 -5.84 2.41
N PHE A 142 23.03 -5.13 3.20
CA PHE A 142 23.44 -3.91 3.87
C PHE A 142 24.52 -4.16 4.91
N GLN A 143 24.40 -5.24 5.70
CA GLN A 143 25.42 -5.58 6.69
C GLN A 143 26.78 -5.95 6.07
N GLN A 144 26.77 -6.54 4.87
CA GLN A 144 27.99 -6.98 4.18
C GLN A 144 28.67 -5.86 3.37
N THR A 145 27.89 -5.01 2.72
CA THR A 145 28.39 -4.06 1.73
C THR A 145 28.17 -2.59 2.10
N GLY A 146 27.33 -2.31 3.11
CA GLY A 146 26.84 -0.96 3.43
C GLY A 146 25.85 -0.40 2.42
N ALA A 147 25.46 -1.16 1.39
CA ALA A 147 24.52 -0.75 0.36
C ALA A 147 23.15 -1.44 0.53
N PHE A 148 22.07 -0.75 0.15
CA PHE A 148 20.74 -1.36 0.14
C PHE A 148 20.55 -2.27 -1.08
N PRO A 149 19.77 -3.37 -0.95
CA PRO A 149 19.46 -4.24 -2.07
C PRO A 149 18.82 -3.48 -3.23
N GLN A 150 19.19 -3.85 -4.46
CA GLN A 150 18.58 -3.32 -5.69
C GLN A 150 17.31 -4.11 -6.05
N ALA A 151 16.38 -4.20 -5.11
CA ALA A 151 15.15 -4.97 -5.26
C ALA A 151 13.90 -4.09 -5.05
N PRO A 152 12.81 -4.28 -5.81
CA PRO A 152 11.62 -3.43 -5.70
C PRO A 152 11.01 -3.38 -4.30
N TRP A 153 11.15 -4.46 -3.51
CA TRP A 153 10.65 -4.52 -2.14
C TRP A 153 11.33 -3.56 -1.16
N VAL A 154 12.48 -3.01 -1.52
CA VAL A 154 13.19 -2.00 -0.71
C VAL A 154 12.47 -0.65 -0.77
N LEU A 155 11.75 -0.34 -1.84
CA LEU A 155 11.18 1.00 -2.06
C LEU A 155 10.22 1.47 -0.96
N PRO A 156 9.25 0.68 -0.49
CA PRO A 156 8.38 1.13 0.58
C PRO A 156 9.11 1.23 1.92
N LEU A 157 10.09 0.37 2.17
CA LEU A 157 10.93 0.48 3.36
C LEU A 157 11.73 1.79 3.32
N ALA A 158 12.29 2.13 2.16
CA ALA A 158 13.01 3.39 1.96
C ALA A 158 12.08 4.60 2.12
N LEU A 159 10.84 4.53 1.60
CA LEU A 159 9.82 5.56 1.77
C LEU A 159 9.44 5.74 3.25
N TYR A 160 9.06 4.67 3.94
CA TYR A 160 8.65 4.73 5.35
C TYR A 160 9.80 5.10 6.29
N SER A 161 11.04 4.72 5.97
CA SER A 161 12.22 5.07 6.77
C SER A 161 12.65 6.52 6.61
N GLY A 162 12.14 7.23 5.60
CA GLY A 162 12.54 8.59 5.23
C GLY A 162 13.85 8.66 4.45
N LEU A 163 14.31 7.54 3.89
CA LEU A 163 15.54 7.46 3.09
C LEU A 163 15.30 7.69 1.61
N LEU A 164 14.08 7.42 1.13
CA LEU A 164 13.69 7.71 -0.24
C LEU A 164 13.25 9.16 -0.36
N GLN A 165 13.98 9.93 -1.16
CA GLN A 165 13.58 11.28 -1.54
C GLN A 165 12.74 11.20 -2.82
N LEU A 166 11.48 11.62 -2.72
CA LEU A 166 10.61 11.81 -3.87
C LEU A 166 10.61 13.28 -4.26
N PRO A 167 10.62 13.61 -5.56
CA PRO A 167 10.48 15.00 -5.99
C PRO A 167 9.11 15.51 -5.53
N LEU A 168 9.11 16.67 -4.87
CA LEU A 168 7.88 17.42 -4.65
C LEU A 168 7.38 17.92 -6.00
N ARG A 169 6.07 17.91 -6.16
CA ARG A 169 5.46 18.57 -7.32
C ARG A 169 5.56 20.09 -7.17
N GLU A 170 5.69 20.77 -8.30
CA GLU A 170 5.78 22.23 -8.33
C GLU A 170 4.57 22.89 -7.66
N ASP A 171 3.37 22.33 -7.87
CA ASP A 171 2.11 22.79 -7.28
C ASP A 171 1.93 22.46 -5.79
N ALA A 172 2.82 21.65 -5.20
CA ALA A 172 2.75 21.28 -3.79
C ALA A 172 3.48 22.25 -2.85
N VAL A 173 4.25 23.20 -3.39
CA VAL A 173 5.04 24.19 -2.63
C VAL A 173 4.27 25.51 -2.44
N ASP A 174 3.18 25.70 -3.19
CA ASP A 174 2.42 26.95 -3.25
C ASP A 174 1.19 27.02 -2.30
N ASP A 175 0.96 25.98 -1.47
CA ASP A 175 -0.06 25.90 -0.41
C ASP A 175 0.55 26.04 1.00
#